data_AF-A0A078KUZ5-F1
#
_entry.id   AF-A0A078KUZ5-F1
#
_cell.length_a   1.000
_cell.length_b   1.000
_cell.length_c   1.000
_cell.angle_alpha   90.00
_cell.angle_beta   90.00
_cell.angle_gamma   90.00
#
_symmetry.space_group_name_H-M   'P 1'
#
loop_
_entity.id
_entity.type
_entity.pdbx_description
1 polymer ?
#
loop_
_entity_poly.entity_id
_entity_poly.type
_entity_poly.pdbx_seq_one_letter_code
_entity_poly.pdbx_strand_id
1 'polypeptide(L)' 'MTLSEHEKEIIRLVDEQVKQLVEKNASDILIVQTLADFIPELRCLLSSTSEKQLDLYCREYLHFNRFLQLITHSH' A
#
# COMPACT_ATOMS: atom_id res chain seq x y z
N MET A 1 -13.39 -0.31 -13.61
CA MET A 1 -13.37 1.02 -12.95
C MET A 1 -11.91 1.44 -12.86
N THR A 2 -11.61 2.71 -13.14
CA THR A 2 -10.28 3.29 -12.93
C THR A 2 -10.22 3.86 -11.52
N LEU A 3 -9.07 3.75 -10.84
CA LEU A 3 -8.89 4.36 -9.51
C LEU A 3 -9.20 5.87 -9.55
N SER A 4 -9.92 6.31 -8.52
CA SER A 4 -10.18 7.71 -8.20
C SER A 4 -8.89 8.46 -7.87
N GLU A 5 -8.92 9.79 -7.94
CA GLU A 5 -7.75 10.61 -7.57
C GLU A 5 -7.38 10.41 -6.10
N HIS A 6 -8.37 10.30 -5.21
CA HIS A 6 -8.18 9.96 -3.79
C HIS A 6 -7.43 8.63 -3.62
N GLU A 7 -7.85 7.57 -4.32
CA GLU A 7 -7.21 6.26 -4.26
C GLU A 7 -5.76 6.29 -4.74
N LYS A 8 -5.48 7.06 -5.80
CA LYS A 8 -4.12 7.27 -6.29
C LYS A 8 -3.25 8.04 -5.31
N GLU A 9 -3.82 9.04 -4.64
CA GLU A 9 -3.13 9.81 -3.61
C GLU A 9 -2.75 8.92 -2.41
N ILE A 10 -3.66 8.07 -1.95
CA ILE A 10 -3.37 7.09 -0.89
C ILE A 10 -2.24 6.15 -1.29
N ILE A 11 -2.28 5.59 -2.51
CA ILE A 11 -1.22 4.70 -3.01
C ILE A 11 0.14 5.40 -2.96
N ARG A 12 0.21 6.66 -3.42
CA ARG A 12 1.43 7.47 -3.40
C ARG A 12 1.92 7.75 -1.99
N LEU A 13 1.03 8.18 -1.10
CA LEU A 13 1.35 8.46 0.29
C LEU A 13 1.89 7.22 1.01
N VAL A 14 1.24 6.07 0.81
CA VAL A 14 1.70 4.81 1.40
C VAL A 14 3.06 4.41 0.82
N ASP A 15 3.27 4.50 -0.49
CA ASP A 15 4.57 4.20 -1.11
C ASP A 15 5.70 5.07 -0.53
N GLU A 16 5.48 6.38 -0.45
CA GLU A 16 6.48 7.33 0.08
C GLU A 16 6.77 7.08 1.57
N GLN A 17 5.74 6.80 2.37
CA GLN A 17 5.92 6.53 3.80
C GLN A 17 6.64 5.21 4.04
N VAL A 18 6.29 4.15 3.30
CA VAL A 18 6.99 2.86 3.38
C VAL A 18 8.44 3.02 2.93
N LYS A 19 8.69 3.76 1.85
CA LYS A 19 10.05 4.07 1.40
C LYS A 19 10.87 4.74 2.49
N GLN A 20 10.36 5.81 3.10
CA GLN A 20 11.06 6.52 4.19
C GLN A 20 11.33 5.62 5.39
N LEU A 21 10.40 4.74 5.75
CA LEU A 21 10.57 3.81 6.85
C LEU A 21 11.62 2.74 6.53
N VAL A 22 11.61 2.20 5.31
CA VAL A 22 12.64 1.26 4.83
C VAL A 22 14.02 1.92 4.82
N GLU A 23 14.14 3.16 4.35
CA GLU A 23 15.40 3.92 4.39
C GLU A 23 15.91 4.16 5.82
N LYS A 24 15.00 4.23 6.80
CA LYS A 24 15.32 4.32 8.23
C LYS A 24 15.60 2.95 8.89
N ASN A 25 15.66 1.87 8.12
CA ASN A 25 15.76 0.49 8.62
C ASN A 25 14.64 0.11 9.60
N ALA A 26 13.42 0.64 9.39
CA ALA A 26 12.26 0.20 10.14
C ALA A 26 11.98 -1.29 9.88
N SER A 27 11.57 -2.01 10.93
CA SER A 27 11.11 -3.39 10.79
C SER A 27 9.75 -3.43 10.10
N ASP A 28 9.44 -4.55 9.45
CA ASP A 28 8.14 -4.74 8.78
C ASP A 28 6.96 -4.55 9.75
N ILE A 29 7.12 -4.96 11.02
CA ILE A 29 6.14 -4.74 12.09
C ILE A 29 5.92 -3.24 12.31
N LEU A 30 6.98 -2.45 12.41
CA LEU A 30 6.88 -1.00 12.61
C LEU A 30 6.24 -0.31 11.40
N ILE A 31 6.53 -0.78 10.18
CA ILE A 31 5.90 -0.27 8.96
C ILE A 31 4.38 -0.50 9.01
N VAL A 32 3.94 -1.72 9.31
CA VAL A 32 2.51 -2.06 9.44
C VAL A 32 1.84 -1.26 10.55
N GLN A 33 2.48 -1.10 11.71
CA GLN A 33 1.92 -0.32 12.82
C GLN A 33 1.80 1.17 12.48
N THR A 34 2.81 1.75 11.81
CA THR A 34 2.82 3.18 11.45
C THR A 34 1.73 3.51 10.43
N LEU A 35 1.39 2.55 9.57
CA LEU A 35 0.42 2.73 8.48
C LEU A 35 -0.89 1.96 8.74
N ALA A 36 -1.15 1.58 9.99
CA ALA A 36 -2.30 0.77 10.37
C ALA A 36 -3.64 1.46 10.01
N ASP A 37 -3.70 2.78 10.13
CA ASP A 37 -4.89 3.57 9.79
C ASP A 37 -5.27 3.51 8.30
N PHE A 38 -4.30 3.25 7.42
CA PHE A 38 -4.54 3.10 5.97
C PHE A 38 -5.01 1.69 5.59
N ILE A 39 -4.78 0.67 6.43
CA ILE A 39 -5.14 -0.73 6.16
C ILE A 39 -6.62 -0.90 5.75
N PRO A 40 -7.62 -0.38 6.48
CA PRO A 40 -9.02 -0.57 6.10
C PRO A 40 -9.34 0.03 4.72
N GLU A 41 -8.78 1.20 4.42
CA GLU A 41 -8.97 1.87 3.14
C GLU A 41 -8.31 1.08 2.00
N LEU A 42 -7.09 0.57 2.21
CA LEU A 42 -6.40 -0.29 1.25
C LEU A 42 -7.12 -1.61 1.03
N ARG A 43 -7.67 -2.24 2.08
CA ARG A 43 -8.49 -3.46 1.95
C ARG A 43 -9.75 -3.21 1.11
N CYS A 44 -10.37 -2.05 1.28
CA CYS A 44 -11.51 -1.63 0.45
C CYS A 44 -11.09 -1.42 -1.02
N LEU A 45 -9.95 -0.76 -1.25
CA LEU A 45 -9.37 -0.55 -2.58
C LEU A 45 -9.07 -1.88 -3.28
N LEU A 46 -8.42 -2.82 -2.58
CA LEU A 46 -8.13 -4.17 -3.10
C LEU A 46 -9.40 -4.93 -3.50
N SER A 47 -10.50 -4.74 -2.76
CA SER A 47 -11.77 -5.43 -3.02
C SER A 47 -12.55 -4.79 -4.18
N SER A 48 -12.36 -3.50 -4.41
CA SER A 48 -13.11 -2.72 -5.40
C SER A 48 -12.37 -2.56 -6.74
N THR A 49 -11.04 -2.75 -6.74
CA THR A 49 -10.17 -2.55 -7.90
C THR A 49 -9.93 -3.86 -8.65
N SER A 50 -9.98 -3.82 -9.98
CA SER A 50 -9.64 -4.98 -10.81
C SER A 50 -8.16 -5.34 -10.67
N GLU A 51 -7.84 -6.63 -10.61
CA GLU A 51 -6.46 -7.15 -10.46
C GLU A 51 -5.48 -6.54 -11.46
N LYS A 52 -5.90 -6.32 -12.72
CA LYS A 52 -5.06 -5.71 -13.77
C LYS A 52 -4.67 -4.26 -13.47
N GLN A 53 -5.58 -3.48 -12.89
CA GLN A 53 -5.30 -2.09 -12.52
C GLN A 53 -4.38 -2.07 -11.31
N LEU A 54 -4.67 -2.90 -10.31
CA LEU A 54 -3.83 -3.03 -9.12
C LEU A 54 -2.40 -3.45 -9.48
N ASP A 55 -2.23 -4.43 -10.38
CA ASP A 55 -0.91 -4.89 -10.85
C ASP A 55 -0.10 -3.75 -11.48
N LEU A 56 -0.74 -2.84 -12.23
CA LEU A 56 -0.07 -1.66 -12.78
C LEU A 56 0.50 -0.76 -11.68
N TYR A 57 -0.31 -0.45 -10.66
CA TYR A 57 0.13 0.38 -9.54
C TYR A 57 1.14 -0.32 -8.65
N CYS A 58 1.04 -1.64 -8.46
CA CYS A 58 2.04 -2.41 -7.73
C CYS A 58 3.41 -2.43 -8.44
N ARG A 59 3.44 -2.33 -9.78
CA ARG A 59 4.68 -2.20 -10.55
C ARG A 59 5.24 -0.78 -10.52
N GLU A 60 4.37 0.22 -10.53
CA GLU A 60 4.77 1.64 -10.46
C GLU A 60 5.26 2.03 -9.05
N TYR A 61 4.59 1.54 -8.02
CA TYR A 61 4.84 1.84 -6.60
C TYR A 61 5.28 0.57 -5.87
N LEU A 62 6.59 0.29 -5.92
CA LEU A 62 7.18 -0.94 -5.37
C LEU A 62 7.06 -1.04 -3.85
N HIS A 63 7.14 0.08 -3.13
CA HIS A 63 7.04 0.09 -1.67
C HIS A 63 5.59 -0.07 -1.23
N PHE A 64 4.64 0.48 -1.98
CA PHE A 64 3.22 0.18 -1.82
C PHE A 64 2.93 -1.31 -1.99
N ASN A 65 3.44 -1.94 -3.06
CA ASN A 65 3.27 -3.39 -3.26
C ASN A 65 3.85 -4.20 -2.09
N ARG A 66 5.04 -3.83 -1.60
CA ARG A 66 5.62 -4.46 -0.41
C ARG A 66 4.68 -4.34 0.78
N PHE A 67 4.11 -3.16 1.02
CA PHE A 67 3.15 -2.97 2.11
C PHE A 67 1.90 -3.84 1.97
N LEU A 68 1.35 -3.94 0.76
CA LEU A 68 0.22 -4.84 0.48
C LEU A 68 0.54 -6.29 0.82
N GLN A 69 1.74 -6.77 0.48
CA GLN A 69 2.19 -8.12 0.85
C GLN A 69 2.24 -8.29 2.38
N LEU A 70 2.76 -7.31 3.12
CA LEU A 70 2.81 -7.35 4.58
C LEU A 70 1.43 -7.47 5.21
N ILE A 71 0.47 -6.66 4.78
CA ILE A 71 -0.88 -6.66 5.36
C ILE A 71 -1.72 -7.85 4.88
N THR A 72 -1.39 -8.45 3.73
CA THR A 72 -2.09 -9.64 3.20
C THR A 72 -1.57 -10.93 3.82
N HIS A 73 -0.27 -10.99 4.15
CA HIS A 73 0.36 -12.15 4.79
C HIS A 73 0.32 -12.12 6.32
N SER A 74 0.02 -10.98 6.95
CA SER A 74 -0.23 -10.89 8.39
C SER A 74 -1.62 -11.48 8.69
N HIS A 75 -1.67 -12.78 8.96
CA HIS A 75 -2.87 -13.54 9.31
C HIS A 75 -2.78 -14.07 10.75
#